data_AF-A0A961CFF2-F1
#
_entry.id   AF-A0A961CFF2-F1
#
_cell.length_a   1.000
_cell.length_b   1.000
_cell.length_c   1.000
_cell.angle_alpha   90.00
_cell.angle_beta   90.00
_cell.angle_gamma   90.00
#
_symmetry.space_group_name_H-M   'P 1'
#
loop_
_entity.id
_entity.type
_entity.pdbx_description
1 polymer ?
#
loop_
_entity_poly.entity_id
_entity_poly.type
_entity_poly.pdbx_seq_one_letter_code
_entity_poly.pdbx_strand_id
1 'polypeptide(L)' 'PDKRAADLIPIGYDALRARLVELVDAGASKFVVVPVDEPTTWRAELEGLAETVLPLQTR' A
#
# COMPACT_ATOMS: atom_id res chain seq x y z
N PRO A 1 6.62 -21.95 0.56
CA PRO A 1 5.47 -22.09 -0.37
C PRO A 1 5.66 -21.18 -1.59
N ASP A 2 5.28 -21.65 -2.77
CA ASP A 2 5.32 -20.86 -4.01
C ASP A 2 4.26 -19.74 -3.92
N LYS A 3 4.67 -18.47 -3.95
CA LYS A 3 3.76 -17.31 -3.98
C LYS A 3 3.62 -16.84 -5.42
N ARG A 4 2.39 -16.62 -5.89
CA ARG A 4 2.14 -16.03 -7.21
C ARG A 4 2.51 -14.55 -7.18
N ALA A 5 2.91 -13.96 -8.31
CA ALA A 5 3.24 -12.53 -8.37
C ALA A 5 2.08 -11.62 -7.89
N ALA A 6 0.84 -12.03 -8.14
CA ALA A 6 -0.36 -11.35 -7.63
C ALA A 6 -0.48 -11.39 -6.09
N ASP A 7 0.14 -12.35 -5.43
CA ASP A 7 0.20 -12.43 -3.96
C ASP A 7 1.29 -11.51 -3.38
N LEU A 8 2.14 -10.93 -4.24
CA LEU A 8 3.26 -10.07 -3.86
C LEU A 8 2.99 -8.60 -4.14
N ILE A 9 2.23 -8.29 -5.19
CA ILE A 9 1.93 -6.93 -5.63
C ILE A 9 0.47 -6.61 -5.32
N PRO A 10 0.17 -5.79 -4.30
CA PRO A 10 -1.19 -5.37 -4.03
C PRO A 10 -1.72 -4.48 -5.16
N ILE A 11 -2.91 -4.78 -5.66
CA ILE A 11 -3.56 -4.01 -6.73
C ILE A 11 -4.71 -3.19 -6.13
N GLY A 12 -4.62 -1.86 -6.26
CA GLY A 12 -5.59 -0.92 -5.70
C GLY A 12 -5.41 -0.64 -4.21
N TYR A 13 -6.12 0.36 -3.72
CA TYR A 13 -5.97 0.92 -2.37
C TYR A 13 -6.33 -0.07 -1.25
N ASP A 14 -7.41 -0.83 -1.41
CA ASP A 14 -7.83 -1.80 -0.37
C ASP A 14 -6.80 -2.92 -0.19
N ALA A 15 -6.28 -3.46 -1.29
CA ALA A 15 -5.24 -4.48 -1.24
C ALA A 15 -3.94 -3.93 -0.66
N LEU A 16 -3.57 -2.68 -0.99
CA LEU A 16 -2.41 -2.01 -0.42
C LEU A 16 -2.58 -1.85 1.10
N ARG A 17 -3.75 -1.39 1.56
CA ARG A 17 -4.04 -1.23 2.99
C ARG A 17 -3.92 -2.55 3.74
N ALA A 18 -4.53 -3.61 3.23
CA ALA A 18 -4.44 -4.95 3.82
C ALA A 18 -2.98 -5.41 3.94
N ARG A 19 -2.19 -5.23 2.88
CA ARG A 19 -0.78 -5.60 2.86
C ARG A 19 0.06 -4.79 3.86
N LEU A 20 -0.21 -3.49 4.00
CA LEU A 20 0.47 -2.65 4.98
C LEU A 20 0.15 -3.07 6.41
N VAL A 21 -1.12 -3.39 6.72
CA VAL A 21 -1.52 -3.91 8.04
C VAL A 21 -0.75 -5.20 8.37
N GLU A 22 -0.69 -6.16 7.46
CA GLU A 22 0.07 -7.40 7.68
C GLU A 22 1.56 -7.14 7.96
N LEU A 23 2.15 -6.15 7.28
CA LEU A 23 3.57 -5.81 7.47
C LEU A 23 3.80 -5.08 8.81
N VAL A 24 2.86 -4.22 9.20
CA VAL A 24 2.88 -3.58 10.53
C VAL A 24 2.76 -4.60 11.64
N ASP A 25 1.84 -5.57 11.50
CA ASP A 25 1.69 -6.68 12.45
C ASP A 25 2.97 -7.54 12.54
N ALA A 26 3.73 -7.63 11.45
CA ALA A 26 5.04 -8.27 11.41
C ALA A 26 6.20 -7.39 11.94
N GLY A 27 5.91 -6.17 12.42
CA GLY A 27 6.87 -5.25 13.05
C GLY A 27 7.53 -4.24 12.12
N ALA A 28 7.11 -4.13 10.84
CA ALA A 28 7.60 -3.09 9.95
C ALA A 28 6.99 -1.72 10.32
N SER A 29 7.79 -0.66 10.27
CA SER A 29 7.39 0.68 10.71
C SER A 29 7.61 1.79 9.68
N LYS A 30 8.18 1.47 8.51
CA LYS A 30 8.44 2.43 7.44
C LYS A 30 8.26 1.79 6.07
N PHE A 31 7.56 2.51 5.20
CA PHE A 31 7.21 2.03 3.87
C PHE A 31 7.51 3.09 2.81
N VAL A 32 7.83 2.61 1.61
CA VAL A 32 7.91 3.41 0.39
C VAL A 32 6.99 2.73 -0.61
N VAL A 33 5.94 3.42 -1.04
CA VAL A 33 5.01 2.92 -2.05
C VAL A 33 5.52 3.38 -3.41
N VAL A 34 5.63 2.44 -4.34
CA VAL A 34 6.05 2.68 -5.72
C VAL A 34 4.94 2.16 -6.65
N PRO A 35 4.29 3.03 -7.43
CA PRO A 35 3.34 2.59 -8.45
C PRO A 35 4.01 1.67 -9.47
N VAL A 36 3.31 0.62 -9.89
CA VAL A 36 3.78 -0.26 -10.98
C VAL A 36 3.67 0.46 -12.33
N ASP A 37 2.60 1.22 -12.51
CA ASP A 37 2.33 2.04 -13.67
C ASP A 37 2.23 3.52 -13.27
N GLU A 38 2.52 4.42 -14.21
CA GLU A 38 2.40 5.86 -13.98
C GLU A 38 0.93 6.24 -13.71
N PRO A 39 0.62 6.95 -12.61
CA PRO A 39 -0.72 7.41 -12.33
C PRO A 39 -1.20 8.42 -13.39
N THR A 40 -2.48 8.38 -13.73
CA THR A 40 -3.07 9.38 -14.65
C THR A 40 -2.93 10.81 -14.12
N THR A 41 -3.07 10.99 -12.79
CA THR A 41 -2.74 12.24 -12.12
C THR A 41 -2.13 11.97 -10.75
N TRP A 42 -0.95 12.52 -10.48
CA TRP A 42 -0.30 12.38 -9.18
C TRP A 42 -1.10 12.95 -8.02
N ARG A 43 -1.86 14.03 -8.25
CA ARG A 43 -2.71 14.63 -7.22
C ARG A 43 -3.75 13.65 -6.70
N ALA A 44 -4.58 13.09 -7.60
CA ALA A 44 -5.63 12.16 -7.20
C ALA A 44 -5.05 10.89 -6.57
N GLU A 45 -3.91 10.41 -7.09
CA GLU A 45 -3.24 9.24 -6.53
C GLU A 45 -2.75 9.48 -5.09
N LEU A 46 -2.11 10.63 -4.85
CA LEU A 46 -1.65 11.00 -3.50
C LEU A 46 -2.82 11.25 -2.54
N GLU A 47 -3.92 11.83 -3.00
CA GLU A 47 -5.14 12.04 -2.21
C GLU A 47 -5.77 10.69 -1.82
N GLY A 48 -5.94 9.77 -2.77
CA GLY A 48 -6.47 8.42 -2.51
C GLY A 48 -5.56 7.60 -1.58
N LEU A 49 -4.24 7.67 -1.78
CA LEU A 49 -3.28 7.08 -0.84
C LEU A 49 -3.42 7.69 0.56
N ALA A 50 -3.50 9.02 0.67
CA ALA A 50 -3.60 9.71 1.94
C ALA A 50 -4.85 9.26 2.72
N GLU A 51 -6.02 9.23 2.07
CA GLU A 51 -7.27 8.76 2.66
C GLU A 51 -7.17 7.30 3.13
N THR A 52 -6.48 6.46 2.35
CA THR A 52 -6.41 5.02 2.60
C THR A 52 -5.42 4.65 3.70
N VAL A 53 -4.20 5.21 3.68
CA VAL A 53 -3.06 4.71 4.47
C VAL A 53 -2.63 5.63 5.60
N LEU A 54 -2.92 6.94 5.56
CA LEU A 54 -2.61 7.81 6.71
C LEU A 54 -3.30 7.36 8.01
N PRO A 55 -4.55 6.84 8.00
CA PRO A 55 -5.18 6.34 9.21
C PRO A 55 -4.44 5.17 9.89
N LEU A 56 -3.48 4.52 9.21
CA LEU A 56 -2.63 3.49 9.79
C LEU A 56 -1.50 4.06 10.66
N GLN A 57 -1.20 5.36 10.57
CA GLN A 57 -0.16 5.98 11.37
C GLN A 57 -0.64 6.17 12.81
N THR A 58 -0.06 5.39 13.73
CA THR A 58 -0.25 5.55 15.17
C THR A 58 0.92 6.33 15.76
N ARG A 59 0.65 7.20 16.75
CA ARG A 59 1.68 7.98 17.46
C ARG A 59 2.55 7.11 18.37
#